data_AF-A0A3E2GZG4-F1
#
_entry.id   AF-A0A3E2GZG4-F1
#
_cell.length_a   1.000
_cell.length_b   1.000
_cell.length_c   1.000
_cell.angle_alpha   90.00
_cell.angle_beta   90.00
_cell.angle_gamma   90.00
#
_symmetry.space_group_name_H-M   'P 1'
#
loop_
_entity.id
_entity.type
_entity.pdbx_description
1 polymer ?
#
loop_
_entity_poly.entity_id
_entity_poly.type
_entity_poly.pdbx_seq_one_letter_code
_entity_poly.pdbx_strand_id
1 'polypeptide(L)'
;MNILPETKQDWQSAVVKAKISHLNIHTYELKLNSASKLTFEQYLLLRNLRLKGRRSTFNPVQQNEDDDSSVIVSPIAKRTHIDPDSDSDADFDPKPKGKPKQKPKQDEQEPDQNSEEMEPPSEQARTDGYLEDKATGKVRALIEVKPYIRDKGREQTRMQEAAQMVGWIANSNQSTEPLLGRYFHISQDRTEIYISFAEYDNNYVEYLRKGDTQGQATFMTLHEFGPRNTLNSRDMKELGQTILALTLRAHADQQVEYGL
;
A
#
# COMPACT_ATOMS: atom_id res chain seq x y z
N MET A 1 -5.73 19.17 -11.80
CA MET A 1 -5.60 17.89 -11.07
C MET A 1 -5.24 16.82 -12.08
N ASN A 2 -4.29 15.94 -11.77
CA ASN A 2 -3.99 14.79 -12.61
C ASN A 2 -5.03 13.70 -12.31
N ILE A 3 -5.77 13.28 -13.32
CA ILE A 3 -6.70 12.17 -13.22
C ILE A 3 -5.87 10.89 -13.24
N LEU A 4 -6.12 9.98 -12.29
CA LEU A 4 -5.42 8.70 -12.26
C LEU A 4 -5.86 7.81 -13.43
N PRO A 5 -4.95 7.05 -14.06
CA PRO A 5 -5.28 6.18 -15.18
C PRO A 5 -6.31 5.10 -14.79
N GLU A 6 -7.39 5.01 -15.56
CA GLU A 6 -8.35 3.90 -15.45
C GLU A 6 -8.03 2.82 -16.51
N THR A 7 -7.38 3.20 -17.61
CA THR A 7 -6.97 2.30 -18.69
C THR A 7 -5.47 2.36 -19.00
N LYS A 8 -4.96 1.31 -19.67
CA LYS A 8 -3.60 1.28 -20.22
C LYS A 8 -3.30 2.48 -21.12
N GLN A 9 -4.28 2.95 -21.89
CA GLN A 9 -4.11 4.05 -22.83
C GLN A 9 -4.04 5.40 -22.12
N ASP A 10 -4.79 5.57 -21.03
CA ASP A 10 -4.66 6.74 -20.15
C ASP A 10 -3.27 6.78 -19.52
N TRP A 11 -2.79 5.63 -19.04
CA TRP A 11 -1.46 5.51 -18.42
C TRP A 11 -0.35 5.82 -19.43
N GLN A 12 -0.40 5.25 -20.63
CA GLN A 12 0.57 5.51 -21.70
C GLN A 12 0.61 7.01 -22.03
N SER A 13 -0.56 7.63 -22.18
CA SER A 13 -0.68 9.06 -22.46
C SER A 13 -0.09 9.91 -21.33
N ALA A 14 -0.32 9.52 -20.08
CA ALA A 14 0.22 10.19 -18.90
C ALA A 14 1.75 10.07 -18.80
N VAL A 15 2.31 8.89 -19.07
CA VAL A 15 3.76 8.62 -19.06
C VAL A 15 4.49 9.40 -20.15
N VAL A 16 3.93 9.46 -21.37
CA VAL A 16 4.50 10.25 -22.47
C VAL A 16 4.47 11.74 -22.12
N LYS A 17 3.35 12.22 -21.58
CA LYS A 17 3.22 13.62 -21.15
C LYS A 17 4.19 13.99 -20.03
N ALA A 18 4.42 13.07 -19.08
CA ALA A 18 5.37 13.22 -17.99
C ALA A 18 6.84 13.03 -18.43
N LYS A 19 7.09 12.56 -19.66
CA LYS A 19 8.42 12.28 -20.22
C LYS A 19 9.21 11.22 -19.43
N ILE A 20 8.52 10.26 -18.83
CA ILE A 20 9.13 9.20 -18.00
C ILE A 20 9.08 7.81 -18.65
N SER A 21 8.84 7.73 -19.96
CA SER A 21 8.70 6.45 -20.68
C SER A 21 9.94 5.55 -20.64
N HIS A 22 11.10 6.13 -20.34
CA HIS A 22 12.38 5.45 -20.22
C HIS A 22 12.70 5.00 -18.79
N LEU A 23 11.85 5.36 -17.82
CA LEU A 23 12.05 5.10 -16.39
C LEU A 23 11.21 3.90 -15.93
N ASN A 24 11.66 3.27 -14.85
CA ASN A 24 10.96 2.20 -14.15
C ASN A 24 11.07 2.40 -12.63
N ILE A 25 10.45 1.50 -11.85
CA ILE A 25 10.40 1.58 -10.39
C ILE A 25 11.78 1.49 -9.72
N HIS A 26 12.80 0.93 -10.36
CA HIS A 26 14.17 0.82 -9.82
C HIS A 26 15.15 1.83 -10.41
N THR A 27 14.68 2.80 -11.19
CA THR A 27 15.60 3.77 -11.77
C THR A 27 16.25 4.56 -10.64
N TYR A 28 17.56 4.40 -10.47
CA TYR A 28 18.30 4.81 -9.26
C TYR A 28 18.18 6.31 -8.93
N GLU A 29 17.97 7.16 -9.94
CA GLU A 29 17.76 8.59 -9.76
C GLU A 29 16.41 8.94 -9.11
N LEU A 30 15.45 8.00 -9.12
CA LEU A 30 14.12 8.15 -8.53
C LEU A 30 14.10 7.52 -7.13
N LYS A 31 14.51 8.29 -6.12
CA LYS A 31 14.19 7.94 -4.73
C LYS A 31 12.67 8.04 -4.56
N LEU A 32 11.99 6.90 -4.46
CA LEU A 32 10.54 6.88 -4.25
C LEU A 32 10.21 7.56 -2.91
N ASN A 33 9.27 8.49 -2.96
CA ASN A 33 8.79 9.14 -1.75
C ASN A 33 7.91 8.18 -0.96
N SER A 34 7.77 8.43 0.35
CA SER A 34 6.75 7.77 1.17
C SER A 34 5.37 7.87 0.50
N ALA A 35 4.52 6.88 0.69
CA ALA A 35 3.18 6.82 0.08
C ALA A 35 2.37 8.13 0.21
N SER A 36 2.42 8.82 1.36
CA SER A 36 1.73 10.09 1.61
C SER A 36 2.30 11.32 0.88
N LYS A 37 3.48 11.18 0.27
CA LYS A 37 4.23 12.22 -0.47
C LYS A 37 4.54 11.81 -1.91
N LEU A 38 3.92 10.73 -2.39
CA LEU A 38 4.15 10.20 -3.72
C LEU A 38 3.78 11.24 -4.78
N THR A 39 4.69 11.51 -5.73
CA THR A 39 4.37 12.38 -6.87
C THR A 39 3.56 11.62 -7.92
N PHE A 40 2.93 12.33 -8.85
CA PHE A 40 2.16 11.68 -9.92
C PHE A 40 3.08 10.86 -10.85
N GLU A 41 4.28 11.36 -11.12
CA GLU A 41 5.30 10.66 -11.90
C GLU A 41 5.73 9.36 -11.22
N GLN A 42 6.00 9.41 -9.91
CA GLN A 42 6.32 8.21 -9.12
C GLN A 42 5.14 7.23 -9.10
N TYR A 43 3.91 7.73 -8.97
CA TYR A 43 2.71 6.90 -9.06
C TYR A 43 2.58 6.18 -10.42
N LEU A 44 2.89 6.85 -11.53
CA LEU A 44 2.84 6.22 -12.85
C LEU A 44 3.84 5.04 -12.95
N LEU A 45 4.98 5.11 -12.27
CA LEU A 45 5.94 4.01 -12.20
C LEU A 45 5.42 2.81 -11.40
N LEU A 46 4.41 2.98 -10.53
CA LEU A 46 3.75 1.85 -9.87
C LEU A 46 2.88 1.02 -10.84
N ARG A 47 2.61 1.53 -12.05
CA ARG A 47 1.77 0.88 -13.08
C ARG A 47 0.43 0.39 -12.51
N ASN A 48 -0.25 1.28 -11.80
CA ASN A 48 -1.57 1.02 -11.25
C ASN A 48 -2.68 1.54 -12.18
N LEU A 49 -3.71 0.73 -12.39
CA LEU A 49 -5.00 1.13 -12.96
C LEU A 49 -6.04 1.13 -11.85
N ARG A 50 -6.91 2.14 -11.82
CA ARG A 50 -7.94 2.22 -10.77
C ARG A 50 -9.34 2.22 -11.35
N LEU A 51 -10.03 1.11 -11.19
CA LEU A 51 -11.41 0.98 -11.64
C LEU A 51 -12.35 1.40 -10.51
N LYS A 52 -13.21 2.37 -10.79
CA LYS A 52 -14.34 2.66 -9.91
C LYS A 52 -15.33 1.51 -10.02
N GLY A 53 -15.56 0.81 -8.92
CA GLY A 53 -16.72 -0.06 -8.83
C GLY A 53 -17.96 0.78 -9.08
N ARG A 54 -18.75 0.43 -10.12
CA ARG A 54 -20.20 0.64 -10.04
C ARG A 54 -20.63 -0.02 -8.74
N ARG A 55 -21.70 0.45 -8.06
CA ARG A 55 -22.30 -0.26 -6.91
C ARG A 55 -22.61 -1.71 -7.30
N SER A 56 -21.63 -2.58 -7.25
CA SER A 56 -21.73 -3.99 -7.52
C SER A 56 -21.64 -4.63 -6.16
N THR A 57 -22.72 -5.32 -5.83
CA THR A 57 -22.75 -6.28 -4.73
C THR A 57 -21.62 -7.27 -4.99
N PHE A 58 -20.55 -7.19 -4.19
CA PHE A 58 -19.57 -8.25 -4.10
C PHE A 58 -20.34 -9.51 -3.69
N ASN A 59 -20.41 -10.51 -4.58
CA ASN A 59 -21.05 -11.79 -4.31
C ASN A 59 -19.95 -12.83 -4.10
N PRO A 60 -19.55 -13.12 -2.84
CA PRO A 60 -18.47 -14.06 -2.55
C PRO A 60 -18.87 -15.53 -2.78
N VAL A 61 -20.14 -15.82 -3.13
CA VAL A 61 -20.70 -17.18 -3.20
C VAL A 61 -20.53 -17.81 -4.59
N GLN A 62 -19.31 -17.82 -5.10
CA GLN A 62 -18.92 -18.78 -6.14
C GLN A 62 -17.70 -19.54 -5.66
N GLN A 63 -17.88 -20.32 -4.59
CA GLN A 63 -17.11 -21.54 -4.31
C GLN A 63 -17.72 -22.26 -3.11
N ASN A 64 -18.35 -23.39 -3.43
CA ASN A 64 -18.71 -24.56 -2.65
C ASN A 64 -19.46 -24.34 -1.32
N GLU A 65 -20.75 -24.67 -1.38
CA GLU A 65 -21.56 -25.11 -0.24
C GLU A 65 -20.93 -26.39 0.29
N ASP A 66 -20.39 -26.33 1.52
CA ASP A 66 -20.30 -27.40 2.52
C ASP A 66 -19.30 -26.92 3.58
N ASP A 67 -19.80 -26.45 4.73
CA ASP A 67 -19.55 -27.06 6.04
C ASP A 67 -19.91 -26.10 7.20
N ASP A 68 -20.41 -26.74 8.24
CA ASP A 68 -20.95 -26.18 9.48
C ASP A 68 -19.83 -25.67 10.41
N SER A 69 -20.12 -24.57 11.10
CA SER A 69 -19.82 -24.34 12.52
C SER A 69 -19.29 -22.94 12.86
N SER A 70 -19.83 -22.47 13.98
CA SER A 70 -19.65 -21.19 14.62
C SER A 70 -18.19 -20.77 14.84
N VAL A 71 -17.79 -19.63 14.27
CA VAL A 71 -16.58 -18.93 14.70
C VAL A 71 -16.93 -17.49 15.09
N ILE A 72 -16.90 -17.21 16.39
CA ILE A 72 -16.93 -15.84 16.91
C ILE A 72 -15.52 -15.28 16.76
N VAL A 73 -15.33 -14.36 15.79
CA VAL A 73 -14.07 -13.61 15.64
C VAL A 73 -14.29 -12.18 16.11
N SER A 74 -13.70 -11.82 17.25
CA SER A 74 -13.59 -10.42 17.69
C SER A 74 -12.30 -9.82 17.12
N PRO A 75 -12.36 -8.85 16.19
CA PRO A 75 -11.16 -8.15 15.73
C PRO A 75 -10.68 -7.19 16.83
N ILE A 76 -9.53 -7.50 17.43
CA ILE A 76 -8.79 -6.54 18.25
C ILE A 76 -7.83 -5.82 17.31
N ALA A 77 -8.17 -4.58 16.93
CA ALA A 77 -7.26 -3.68 16.25
C ALA A 77 -6.26 -3.11 17.27
N LYS A 78 -4.96 -3.42 17.12
CA LYS A 78 -3.92 -2.73 17.88
C LYS A 78 -3.60 -1.42 17.16
N ARG A 79 -3.86 -0.30 17.84
CA ARG A 79 -3.40 1.03 17.45
C ARG A 79 -1.91 1.12 17.79
N THR A 80 -1.04 1.37 16.81
CA THR A 80 0.32 1.83 17.11
C THR A 80 0.24 3.28 17.56
N HIS A 81 0.05 3.49 18.87
CA HIS A 81 0.39 4.75 19.50
C HIS A 81 1.91 4.75 19.69
N ILE A 82 2.57 5.79 19.18
CA ILE A 82 3.89 6.18 19.67
C ILE A 82 3.66 6.63 21.12
N ASP A 83 4.40 6.03 22.06
CA ASP A 83 4.36 6.40 23.47
C ASP A 83 4.80 7.88 23.63
N PRO A 84 4.03 8.72 24.35
CA PRO A 84 4.41 10.10 24.62
C PRO A 84 5.42 10.28 25.76
N ASP A 85 5.78 9.21 26.48
CA ASP A 85 6.61 9.31 27.69
C ASP A 85 7.98 8.65 27.49
N SER A 86 8.85 9.31 26.74
CA SER A 86 10.30 9.18 26.93
C SER A 86 10.89 10.56 27.23
N ASP A 87 10.46 11.13 28.36
CA ASP A 87 11.24 12.12 29.08
C ASP A 87 12.49 11.40 29.64
N SER A 88 13.65 11.70 29.06
CA SER A 88 14.90 11.63 29.79
C SER A 88 15.41 13.05 29.94
N ASP A 89 15.27 13.56 31.16
CA ASP A 89 15.89 14.77 31.66
C ASP A 89 17.38 14.83 31.27
N ALA A 90 17.75 15.86 30.53
CA ALA A 90 19.12 16.33 30.46
C ALA A 90 19.12 17.86 30.39
N ASP A 91 19.60 18.44 31.49
CA ASP A 91 19.81 19.86 31.76
C ASP A 91 20.18 20.72 30.54
N PHE A 92 19.41 21.78 30.33
CA PHE A 92 19.76 22.87 29.43
C PHE A 92 20.05 24.15 30.22
N ASP A 93 21.32 24.32 30.62
CA ASP A 93 21.86 25.58 31.14
C ASP A 93 22.17 26.54 29.97
N PRO A 94 21.69 27.80 29.95
CA PRO A 94 21.86 28.67 28.79
C PRO A 94 23.02 29.67 28.91
N LYS A 95 23.76 29.80 27.78
CA LYS A 95 24.58 30.93 27.23
C LYS A 95 26.11 30.85 27.43
N PRO A 96 26.97 31.61 26.67
CA PRO A 96 26.70 32.60 25.61
C PRO A 96 27.54 32.46 24.30
N LYS A 97 27.22 33.35 23.34
CA LYS A 97 27.83 33.57 22.02
C LYS A 97 29.37 33.72 22.02
N GLY A 98 30.03 33.06 21.06
CA GLY A 98 31.45 33.26 20.69
C GLY A 98 31.66 33.21 19.17
N LYS A 99 32.52 34.11 18.66
CA LYS A 99 32.81 34.45 17.25
C LYS A 99 33.69 33.40 16.50
N PRO A 100 33.86 33.51 15.15
CA PRO A 100 34.21 32.38 14.27
C PRO A 100 35.72 32.11 14.15
N LYS A 101 36.10 30.85 13.88
CA LYS A 101 37.49 30.46 13.53
C LYS A 101 37.54 29.44 12.39
N GLN A 102 38.02 29.96 11.24
CA GLN A 102 38.91 29.41 10.21
C GLN A 102 38.94 27.89 9.89
N LYS A 103 38.75 27.59 8.59
CA LYS A 103 39.10 26.34 7.88
C LYS A 103 40.61 26.05 7.92
N PRO A 104 41.02 24.78 8.05
CA PRO A 104 42.25 24.27 7.46
C PRO A 104 41.97 23.44 6.19
N LYS A 105 43.05 23.18 5.46
CA LYS A 105 43.15 22.86 4.03
C LYS A 105 42.80 21.41 3.71
N GLN A 106 42.39 21.23 2.45
CA GLN A 106 42.27 19.94 1.76
C GLN A 106 43.66 19.36 1.52
N ASP A 107 43.85 18.09 1.87
CA ASP A 107 44.87 17.24 1.29
C ASP A 107 44.15 16.25 0.35
N GLU A 108 44.64 16.16 -0.87
CA GLU A 108 44.18 15.27 -1.94
C GLU A 108 44.53 13.81 -1.56
N GLN A 109 43.51 12.95 -1.49
CA GLN A 109 43.68 11.50 -1.50
C GLN A 109 42.93 10.92 -2.71
N GLU A 110 43.61 10.02 -3.42
CA GLU A 110 43.17 9.30 -4.62
C GLU A 110 41.84 8.53 -4.41
N PRO A 111 41.04 8.31 -5.46
CA PRO A 111 39.71 7.71 -5.31
C PRO A 111 39.81 6.21 -5.01
N ASP A 112 39.31 5.85 -3.82
CA ASP A 112 39.12 4.48 -3.36
C ASP A 112 38.09 3.76 -4.26
N GLN A 113 38.51 2.66 -4.88
CA GLN A 113 37.68 1.82 -5.75
C GLN A 113 36.81 0.86 -4.95
N ASN A 114 36.01 1.37 -4.02
CA ASN A 114 34.97 0.59 -3.37
C ASN A 114 33.65 0.92 -4.05
N SER A 115 33.29 0.14 -5.07
CA SER A 115 31.93 0.10 -5.59
C SER A 115 31.02 -0.38 -4.45
N GLU A 116 30.44 0.56 -3.71
CA GLU A 116 29.33 0.27 -2.80
C GLU A 116 28.25 -0.43 -3.63
N GLU A 117 28.16 -1.74 -3.48
CA GLU A 117 27.08 -2.55 -3.98
C GLU A 117 25.83 -2.09 -3.21
N MET A 118 25.12 -1.12 -3.80
CA MET A 118 23.97 -0.52 -3.14
C MET A 118 22.89 -1.56 -2.95
N GLU A 119 22.51 -1.76 -1.69
CA GLU A 119 21.38 -2.62 -1.37
C GLU A 119 20.16 -2.21 -2.19
N PRO A 120 19.42 -3.18 -2.76
CA PRO A 120 18.23 -2.87 -3.54
C PRO A 120 17.25 -2.07 -2.68
N PRO A 121 16.51 -1.13 -3.28
CA PRO A 121 15.52 -0.34 -2.55
C PRO A 121 14.57 -1.26 -1.78
N SER A 122 14.56 -1.16 -0.44
CA SER A 122 13.59 -1.84 0.41
C SER A 122 12.38 -0.94 0.60
N GLU A 123 11.26 -1.29 -0.05
CA GLU A 123 9.99 -0.61 0.20
C GLU A 123 9.29 -1.27 1.39
N GLN A 124 8.54 -0.52 2.19
CA GLN A 124 7.72 -1.08 3.27
C GLN A 124 6.41 -0.31 3.34
N ALA A 125 5.28 -1.03 3.43
CA ALA A 125 3.97 -0.41 3.61
C ALA A 125 3.78 0.00 5.08
N ARG A 126 3.54 1.30 5.32
CA ARG A 126 3.13 1.83 6.64
C ARG A 126 1.66 2.26 6.56
N THR A 127 0.84 1.79 7.48
CA THR A 127 -0.61 1.99 7.52
C THR A 127 -1.08 2.34 8.93
N ASP A 128 -2.31 2.87 9.07
CA ASP A 128 -2.91 3.12 10.40
C ASP A 128 -3.28 1.83 11.14
N GLY A 129 -3.49 0.74 10.40
CA GLY A 129 -3.67 -0.59 10.93
C GLY A 129 -3.61 -1.67 9.85
N TYR A 130 -3.71 -2.92 10.27
CA TYR A 130 -3.79 -4.08 9.39
C TYR A 130 -4.51 -5.23 10.10
N LEU A 131 -5.06 -6.15 9.31
CA LEU A 131 -5.54 -7.43 9.82
C LEU A 131 -4.38 -8.43 9.76
N GLU A 132 -4.11 -9.11 10.87
CA GLU A 132 -3.04 -10.08 11.00
C GLU A 132 -3.59 -11.44 11.42
N ASP A 133 -3.10 -12.50 10.79
CA ASP A 133 -3.20 -13.85 11.31
C ASP A 133 -2.25 -13.99 12.51
N LYS A 134 -2.82 -14.07 13.72
CA LYS A 134 -2.06 -14.16 14.97
C LYS A 134 -1.14 -15.36 15.06
N ALA A 135 -1.46 -16.47 14.38
CA ALA A 135 -0.63 -17.66 14.46
C ALA A 135 0.70 -17.48 13.73
N THR A 136 0.72 -16.64 12.71
CA THR A 136 1.82 -16.59 11.71
C THR A 136 2.42 -15.20 11.55
N GLY A 137 1.75 -14.17 12.07
CA GLY A 137 2.08 -12.78 11.82
C GLY A 137 1.76 -12.34 10.39
N LYS A 138 1.07 -13.17 9.60
CA LYS A 138 0.81 -12.85 8.20
C LYS A 138 -0.26 -11.78 8.08
N VAL A 139 0.08 -10.68 7.42
CA VAL A 139 -0.87 -9.63 7.06
C VAL A 139 -1.89 -10.17 6.06
N ARG A 140 -3.17 -9.91 6.32
CA ARG A 140 -4.34 -10.31 5.52
C ARG A 140 -5.12 -9.13 4.95
N ALA A 141 -4.97 -7.94 5.53
CA ALA A 141 -5.59 -6.71 5.02
C ALA A 141 -4.84 -5.48 5.51
N LEU A 142 -4.89 -4.39 4.74
CA LEU A 142 -4.44 -3.07 5.18
C LEU A 142 -5.63 -2.21 5.60
N ILE A 143 -5.46 -1.37 6.62
CA ILE A 143 -6.49 -0.46 7.13
C ILE A 143 -5.91 0.96 7.22
N GLU A 144 -6.62 1.93 6.67
CA GLU A 144 -6.26 3.35 6.70
C GLU A 144 -7.46 4.19 7.10
N VAL A 145 -7.23 5.23 7.91
CA VAL A 145 -8.28 6.16 8.36
C VAL A 145 -7.85 7.61 8.13
N LYS A 146 -8.67 8.38 7.42
CA LYS A 146 -8.50 9.82 7.25
C LYS A 146 -9.66 10.57 7.91
N PRO A 147 -9.39 11.71 8.59
CA PRO A 147 -10.43 12.51 9.22
C PRO A 147 -11.25 13.37 8.23
N TYR A 148 -10.89 13.35 6.94
CA TYR A 148 -11.48 14.20 5.90
C TYR A 148 -12.34 13.39 4.95
N ILE A 149 -13.28 14.05 4.26
CA ILE A 149 -14.10 13.46 3.19
C ILE A 149 -13.21 13.24 1.96
N ARG A 150 -13.33 12.08 1.31
CA ARG A 150 -12.43 11.63 0.23
C ARG A 150 -12.32 12.63 -0.92
N ASP A 151 -13.43 13.28 -1.28
CA ASP A 151 -13.48 14.19 -2.44
C ASP A 151 -12.45 15.34 -2.38
N LYS A 152 -12.06 15.80 -1.18
CA LYS A 152 -11.10 16.91 -1.02
C LYS A 152 -9.65 16.56 -1.38
N GLY A 153 -9.30 15.28 -1.42
CA GLY A 153 -7.94 14.80 -1.67
C GLY A 153 -7.90 13.47 -2.39
N ARG A 154 -8.96 13.15 -3.15
CA ARG A 154 -9.26 11.81 -3.65
C ARG A 154 -8.06 11.19 -4.36
N GLU A 155 -7.45 11.90 -5.30
CA GLU A 155 -6.38 11.33 -6.10
C GLU A 155 -5.10 11.13 -5.28
N GLN A 156 -4.77 12.04 -4.36
CA GLN A 156 -3.64 11.86 -3.44
C GLN A 156 -3.85 10.64 -2.54
N THR A 157 -5.06 10.49 -1.99
CA THR A 157 -5.38 9.33 -1.14
C THR A 157 -5.32 8.03 -1.93
N ARG A 158 -5.83 8.01 -3.17
CA ARG A 158 -5.76 6.83 -4.04
C ARG A 158 -4.34 6.47 -4.45
N MET A 159 -3.49 7.47 -4.72
CA MET A 159 -2.06 7.27 -4.96
C MET A 159 -1.36 6.68 -3.73
N GLN A 160 -1.68 7.18 -2.53
CA GLN A 160 -1.16 6.63 -1.28
C GLN A 160 -1.57 5.16 -1.10
N GLU A 161 -2.85 4.85 -1.26
CA GLU A 161 -3.38 3.48 -1.13
C GLU A 161 -2.74 2.52 -2.14
N ALA A 162 -2.54 2.98 -3.39
CA ALA A 162 -1.84 2.20 -4.40
C ALA A 162 -0.39 1.90 -4.00
N ALA A 163 0.35 2.90 -3.51
CA ALA A 163 1.71 2.69 -3.02
C ALA A 163 1.77 1.74 -1.82
N GLN A 164 0.83 1.84 -0.88
CA GLN A 164 0.75 0.90 0.25
C GLN A 164 0.50 -0.54 -0.23
N MET A 165 -0.38 -0.72 -1.22
CA MET A 165 -0.64 -2.04 -1.80
C MET A 165 0.58 -2.59 -2.56
N VAL A 166 1.24 -1.77 -3.38
CA VAL A 166 2.46 -2.17 -4.10
C VAL A 166 3.56 -2.54 -3.12
N GLY A 167 3.78 -1.72 -2.09
CA GLY A 167 4.73 -2.01 -1.03
C GLY A 167 4.41 -3.32 -0.30
N TRP A 168 3.14 -3.64 -0.08
CA TRP A 168 2.76 -4.93 0.51
C TRP A 168 3.04 -6.10 -0.45
N ILE A 169 2.65 -6.00 -1.72
CA ILE A 169 2.87 -7.04 -2.74
C ILE A 169 4.36 -7.30 -2.95
N ALA A 170 5.17 -6.25 -3.10
CA ALA A 170 6.60 -6.35 -3.36
C ALA A 170 7.37 -7.10 -2.25
N ASN A 171 6.92 -6.97 -1.00
CA ASN A 171 7.53 -7.60 0.17
C ASN A 171 6.84 -8.89 0.62
N SER A 172 5.78 -9.29 -0.08
CA SER A 172 5.08 -10.52 0.24
C SER A 172 5.85 -11.71 -0.36
N ASN A 173 6.25 -12.65 0.50
CA ASN A 173 6.67 -14.00 0.09
C ASN A 173 5.45 -14.89 -0.21
N GLN A 174 4.27 -14.29 -0.40
CA GLN A 174 3.01 -15.01 -0.51
C GLN A 174 2.89 -15.63 -1.90
N SER A 175 2.24 -16.79 -1.97
CA SER A 175 2.00 -17.52 -3.21
C SER A 175 1.43 -16.60 -4.28
N THR A 176 2.08 -16.64 -5.44
CA THR A 176 1.81 -15.85 -6.63
C THR A 176 0.49 -16.21 -7.33
N GLU A 177 -0.30 -17.13 -6.78
CA GLU A 177 -1.61 -17.46 -7.33
C GLU A 177 -2.53 -16.24 -7.20
N PRO A 178 -2.90 -15.59 -8.34
CA PRO A 178 -3.65 -14.34 -8.39
C PRO A 178 -5.12 -14.62 -8.08
N LEU A 179 -5.39 -15.03 -6.85
CA LEU A 179 -6.75 -15.24 -6.38
C LEU A 179 -7.28 -13.92 -5.83
N LEU A 180 -8.22 -13.35 -6.59
CA LEU A 180 -8.99 -12.17 -6.17
C LEU A 180 -9.48 -12.37 -4.73
N GLY A 181 -9.30 -11.34 -3.91
CA GLY A 181 -9.78 -11.34 -2.52
C GLY A 181 -8.70 -11.47 -1.44
N ARG A 182 -7.43 -11.74 -1.80
CA ARG A 182 -6.33 -11.91 -0.83
C ARG A 182 -5.60 -10.63 -0.45
N TYR A 183 -5.55 -9.67 -1.37
CA TYR A 183 -4.95 -8.36 -1.15
C TYR A 183 -6.03 -7.31 -1.17
N PHE A 184 -6.49 -6.93 0.02
CA PHE A 184 -7.51 -5.90 0.15
C PHE A 184 -7.13 -4.83 1.16
N HIS A 185 -7.64 -3.63 0.88
CA HIS A 185 -7.40 -2.42 1.64
C HIS A 185 -8.75 -1.84 2.07
N ILE A 186 -8.92 -1.61 3.37
CA ILE A 186 -10.09 -0.95 3.94
C ILE A 186 -9.69 0.49 4.25
N SER A 187 -10.32 1.44 3.55
CA SER A 187 -10.09 2.87 3.75
C SER A 187 -11.33 3.52 4.35
N GLN A 188 -11.19 4.20 5.49
CA GLN A 188 -12.24 5.05 6.04
C GLN A 188 -11.87 6.53 5.91
N ASP A 189 -12.67 7.29 5.17
CA ASP A 189 -12.57 8.74 5.07
C ASP A 189 -13.77 9.39 5.73
N ARG A 190 -13.58 9.86 6.96
CA ARG A 190 -14.63 10.40 7.81
C ARG A 190 -15.81 9.42 7.92
N THR A 191 -16.90 9.67 7.21
CA THR A 191 -18.14 8.86 7.22
C THR A 191 -18.21 7.86 6.07
N GLU A 192 -17.22 7.78 5.19
CA GLU A 192 -17.22 6.96 3.98
C GLU A 192 -16.19 5.84 4.10
N ILE A 193 -16.65 4.59 4.03
CA ILE A 193 -15.78 3.41 4.01
C ILE A 193 -15.71 2.84 2.59
N TYR A 194 -14.50 2.49 2.17
CA TYR A 194 -14.20 1.87 0.89
C TYR A 194 -13.43 0.58 1.12
N ILE A 195 -13.69 -0.44 0.30
CA ILE A 195 -12.90 -1.66 0.24
C ILE A 195 -12.29 -1.74 -1.15
N SER A 196 -10.97 -1.87 -1.24
CA SER A 196 -10.27 -2.00 -2.51
C SER A 196 -9.57 -3.34 -2.61
N PHE A 197 -9.71 -4.02 -3.75
CA PHE A 197 -9.02 -5.29 -4.03
C PHE A 197 -7.97 -5.10 -5.11
N ALA A 198 -6.78 -5.67 -4.90
CA ALA A 198 -5.74 -5.71 -5.91
C ALA A 198 -5.88 -6.96 -6.79
N GLU A 199 -5.84 -6.76 -8.10
CA GLU A 199 -5.72 -7.79 -9.11
C GLU A 199 -4.45 -7.53 -9.91
N TYR A 200 -3.60 -8.54 -10.05
CA TYR A 200 -2.33 -8.46 -10.78
C TYR A 200 -1.88 -9.87 -11.18
N ASP A 201 -0.96 -9.96 -12.15
CA ASP A 201 -0.39 -11.22 -12.61
C ASP A 201 1.08 -11.38 -12.19
N ASN A 202 1.67 -12.53 -12.50
CA ASN A 202 3.08 -12.80 -12.19
C ASN A 202 4.03 -11.85 -12.90
N ASN A 203 3.67 -11.39 -14.11
CA ASN A 203 4.48 -10.41 -14.84
C ASN A 203 4.56 -9.10 -14.06
N TYR A 204 3.47 -8.68 -13.39
CA TYR A 204 3.48 -7.50 -12.53
C TYR A 204 4.44 -7.67 -11.35
N VAL A 205 4.45 -8.84 -10.72
CA VAL A 205 5.39 -9.13 -9.63
C VAL A 205 6.83 -9.11 -10.14
N GLU A 206 7.10 -9.65 -11.34
CA GLU A 206 8.41 -9.56 -11.97
C GLU A 206 8.82 -8.11 -12.26
N TYR A 207 7.88 -7.29 -12.73
CA TYR A 207 8.10 -5.86 -12.92
C TYR A 207 8.53 -5.18 -11.62
N LEU A 208 7.85 -5.46 -10.50
CA LEU A 208 8.21 -4.88 -9.20
C LEU A 208 9.59 -5.34 -8.68
N ARG A 209 10.09 -6.50 -9.12
CA ARG A 209 11.38 -7.06 -8.69
C ARG A 209 12.55 -6.67 -9.58
N LYS A 210 12.31 -6.56 -10.89
CA LYS A 210 13.34 -6.42 -11.92
C LYS A 210 13.26 -5.08 -12.65
N GLY A 211 12.11 -4.39 -12.62
CA GLY A 211 11.85 -3.13 -13.34
C GLY A 211 11.77 -3.28 -14.87
N ASP A 212 12.14 -4.43 -15.41
CA ASP A 212 12.06 -4.79 -16.82
C ASP A 212 10.76 -5.56 -17.09
N THR A 213 10.18 -5.29 -18.25
CA THR A 213 8.97 -5.97 -18.72
C THR A 213 9.08 -6.49 -20.15
N GLN A 214 10.29 -6.52 -20.74
CA GLN A 214 10.52 -7.02 -22.11
C GLN A 214 9.51 -6.46 -23.14
N GLY A 215 9.08 -5.21 -22.96
CA GLY A 215 8.12 -4.53 -23.84
C GLY A 215 6.63 -4.76 -23.54
N GLN A 216 6.25 -5.59 -22.55
CA GLN A 216 4.85 -5.78 -22.16
C GLN A 216 4.45 -4.94 -20.94
N ALA A 217 3.58 -3.95 -21.13
CA ALA A 217 3.03 -3.22 -19.98
C ALA A 217 2.06 -4.11 -19.19
N THR A 218 2.52 -4.62 -18.05
CA THR A 218 1.73 -5.25 -16.97
C THR A 218 1.34 -4.22 -15.90
N PHE A 219 0.23 -4.47 -15.22
CA PHE A 219 -0.40 -3.54 -14.28
C PHE A 219 -1.00 -4.27 -13.08
N MET A 220 -1.05 -3.57 -11.94
CA MET A 220 -2.00 -3.88 -10.89
C MET A 220 -3.28 -3.07 -11.12
N THR A 221 -4.42 -3.74 -11.09
CA THR A 221 -5.73 -3.08 -11.07
C THR A 221 -6.26 -3.03 -9.63
N LEU A 222 -6.63 -1.84 -9.15
CA LEU A 222 -7.33 -1.67 -7.88
C LEU A 222 -8.83 -1.49 -8.15
N HIS A 223 -9.62 -2.43 -7.63
CA HIS A 223 -11.08 -2.42 -7.70
C HIS A 223 -11.65 -1.82 -6.42
N GLU A 224 -12.12 -0.57 -6.48
CA GLU A 224 -12.65 0.16 -5.32
C GLU A 224 -14.17 0.00 -5.22
N PHE A 225 -14.65 -0.45 -4.05
CA PHE A 225 -16.06 -0.61 -3.72
C PHE A 225 -16.47 0.34 -2.59
N GLY A 226 -17.58 1.07 -2.78
CA GLY A 226 -18.09 2.06 -1.83
C GLY A 226 -18.69 3.28 -2.54
N PRO A 227 -18.92 4.38 -1.81
CA PRO A 227 -18.77 4.50 -0.35
C PRO A 227 -19.86 3.73 0.41
N ARG A 228 -19.50 3.18 1.58
CA ARG A 228 -20.44 2.77 2.63
C ARG A 228 -20.50 3.87 3.68
N ASN A 229 -21.70 4.36 4.01
CA ASN A 229 -21.85 5.45 4.96
C ASN A 229 -21.93 4.92 6.41
N THR A 230 -21.02 5.37 7.27
CA THR A 230 -20.97 4.94 8.69
C THR A 230 -22.20 5.34 9.50
N LEU A 231 -22.94 6.35 9.04
CA LEU A 231 -24.19 6.80 9.67
C LEU A 231 -25.42 6.03 9.17
N ASN A 232 -25.25 5.12 8.20
CA ASN A 232 -26.33 4.33 7.63
C ASN A 232 -26.26 2.87 8.15
N SER A 233 -27.28 2.44 8.88
CA SER A 233 -27.32 1.10 9.50
C SER A 233 -27.33 -0.05 8.49
N ARG A 234 -27.95 0.14 7.31
CA ARG A 234 -27.94 -0.85 6.24
C ARG A 234 -26.54 -0.99 5.64
N ASP A 235 -25.88 0.13 5.35
CA ASP A 235 -24.51 0.12 4.84
C ASP A 235 -23.56 -0.58 5.82
N MET A 236 -23.70 -0.31 7.12
CA MET A 236 -22.88 -0.94 8.16
C MET A 236 -23.18 -2.43 8.34
N LYS A 237 -24.44 -2.86 8.18
CA LYS A 237 -24.79 -4.29 8.17
C LYS A 237 -24.14 -5.02 7.01
N GLU A 238 -24.28 -4.49 5.80
CA GLU A 238 -23.69 -5.08 4.59
C GLU A 238 -22.16 -5.05 4.62
N LEU A 239 -21.56 -3.98 5.19
CA LEU A 239 -20.12 -3.90 5.43
C LEU A 239 -19.66 -4.99 6.41
N GLY A 240 -20.35 -5.16 7.54
CA GLY A 240 -20.05 -6.19 8.52
C GLY A 240 -20.11 -7.61 7.92
N GLN A 241 -21.12 -7.89 7.10
CA GLN A 241 -21.22 -9.16 6.36
C GLN A 241 -20.06 -9.36 5.38
N THR A 242 -19.66 -8.29 4.67
CA THR A 242 -18.53 -8.34 3.74
C THR A 242 -17.22 -8.62 4.46
N ILE A 243 -16.94 -7.91 5.56
CA ILE A 243 -15.73 -8.11 6.38
C ILE A 243 -15.71 -9.52 6.99
N LEU A 244 -16.86 -10.01 7.47
CA LEU A 244 -16.97 -11.38 7.98
C LEU A 244 -16.61 -12.40 6.89
N ALA A 245 -17.18 -12.27 5.68
CA ALA A 245 -16.87 -13.16 4.56
C ALA A 245 -15.38 -13.14 4.19
N LEU A 246 -14.75 -11.96 4.16
CA LEU A 246 -13.32 -11.83 3.91
C LEU A 246 -12.47 -12.46 5.03
N THR A 247 -12.89 -12.33 6.27
CA THR A 247 -12.21 -12.95 7.42
C THR A 247 -12.31 -14.48 7.36
N LEU A 248 -13.48 -15.02 7.03
CA LEU A 248 -13.66 -16.47 6.83
C LEU A 248 -12.83 -16.99 5.65
N ARG A 249 -12.75 -16.23 4.54
CA ARG A 249 -11.88 -16.57 3.42
C ARG A 249 -10.41 -16.58 3.84
N ALA A 250 -9.95 -15.55 4.57
CA ALA A 250 -8.58 -15.48 5.07
C ALA A 250 -8.25 -16.65 6.01
N HIS A 251 -9.22 -17.11 6.80
CA HIS A 251 -9.08 -18.31 7.62
C HIS A 251 -8.99 -19.59 6.78
N ALA A 252 -9.83 -19.75 5.75
CA ALA A 252 -9.73 -20.90 4.84
C ALA A 252 -8.38 -20.93 4.10
N ASP A 253 -7.90 -19.78 3.61
CA ASP A 253 -6.58 -19.65 3.00
C ASP A 253 -5.46 -20.05 3.98
N GLN A 254 -5.58 -19.67 5.26
CA GLN A 254 -4.66 -20.11 6.30
C GLN A 254 -4.61 -21.64 6.38
N GLN A 255 -5.75 -22.34 6.47
CA GLN A 255 -5.75 -23.81 6.57
C GLN A 255 -5.04 -24.48 5.38
N VAL A 256 -5.33 -24.01 4.15
CA VAL A 256 -4.70 -24.52 2.92
C VAL A 256 -3.19 -24.26 2.89
N GLU A 257 -2.77 -23.06 3.28
CA GLU A 257 -1.35 -22.68 3.32
C GLU A 257 -0.53 -23.53 4.32
N TYR A 258 -1.18 -24.03 5.37
CA TYR A 258 -0.54 -24.83 6.42
C TYR A 258 -0.82 -26.34 6.32
N GLY A 259 -1.58 -26.78 5.31
CA GLY A 259 -1.89 -28.20 5.09
C GLY A 259 -2.73 -28.82 6.21
N LEU A 260 -3.62 -28.03 6.81
CA LEU A 260 -4.55 -28.43 7.86
C LEU A 260 -5.91 -28.84 7.28
#